data_AF-A0A7D8YZP3-F1
#
_entry.id   AF-A0A7D8YZP3-F1
#
_cell.length_a   1.000
_cell.length_b   1.000
_cell.length_c   1.000
_cell.angle_alpha   90.00
_cell.angle_beta   90.00
_cell.angle_gamma   90.00
#
_symmetry.space_group_name_H-M   'P 1'
#
loop_
_entity.id
_entity.type
_entity.pdbx_description
1 polymer ?
#
loop_
_entity_poly.entity_id
_entity_poly.type
_entity_poly.pdbx_seq_one_letter_code
_entity_poly.pdbx_strand_id
1 'polypeptide(L)'
;MASREILVFKSTDNLDLKLDIYTRESWSQIKVWDERQPVVVFFHGGGYVGYDREHLPPHIVQSCLLRGWPLISPDYRKLPQVTGEVILSDAEAAYDYVVENALRILTRGESNQAMKNIIVVGASAGGHMALLCGHYMEPRPIAILEYYAVPTVQDDFFRTGKVLGPAPLELSDVEEFLSEAPSLGHTPAYAAFNQCSLLLDLSHNPDFKPSVWEPNPRMKLFPWLVQGNRFPELWAGVDKGFNDKSWKDFPPVIVVQGSDDGTVPLEASLNLTGITSATLFVVNGKDHAFDEPLYLGDPDLQKVEAAWSVLERTVKRTIAANVRS
;
A
#
# COMPACT_ATOMS: atom_id res chain seq x y z
N MET A 1 20.30 10.79 -4.71
CA MET A 1 18.98 10.53 -5.32
C MET A 1 18.32 9.39 -4.56
N ALA A 2 17.08 9.03 -4.92
CA ALA A 2 16.49 7.78 -4.46
C ALA A 2 17.22 6.61 -5.15
N SER A 3 17.69 5.62 -4.40
CA SER A 3 18.28 4.36 -4.88
C SER A 3 17.28 3.21 -4.72
N ARG A 4 17.36 2.20 -5.60
CA ARG A 4 16.47 1.04 -5.66
C ARG A 4 17.30 -0.25 -5.65
N GLU A 5 16.98 -1.16 -4.74
CA GLU A 5 17.52 -2.53 -4.70
C GLU A 5 16.37 -3.52 -4.83
N ILE A 6 16.53 -4.59 -5.62
CA ILE A 6 15.47 -5.57 -5.91
C ILE A 6 15.88 -6.92 -5.34
N LEU A 7 15.01 -7.53 -4.54
CA LEU A 7 15.27 -8.83 -3.91
C LEU A 7 14.08 -9.76 -4.11
N VAL A 8 14.36 -11.07 -4.22
CA VAL A 8 13.32 -12.11 -4.20
C VAL A 8 13.07 -12.50 -2.75
N PHE A 9 11.80 -12.45 -2.31
CA PHE A 9 11.43 -12.84 -0.95
C PHE A 9 10.69 -14.18 -0.90
N LYS A 10 10.06 -14.59 -2.00
CA LYS A 10 9.32 -15.85 -2.10
C LYS A 10 9.36 -16.36 -3.53
N SER A 11 9.62 -17.65 -3.70
CA SER A 11 9.49 -18.33 -4.99
C SER A 11 8.34 -19.34 -4.92
N THR A 12 7.58 -19.42 -5.99
CA THR A 12 6.60 -20.46 -6.26
C THR A 12 7.07 -21.27 -7.46
N ASP A 13 6.31 -22.30 -7.86
CA ASP A 13 6.68 -23.13 -9.02
C ASP A 13 6.88 -22.32 -10.31
N ASN A 14 6.18 -21.19 -10.47
CA ASN A 14 6.16 -20.41 -11.72
C ASN A 14 6.49 -18.92 -11.57
N LEU A 15 6.67 -18.41 -10.34
CA LEU A 15 6.86 -16.98 -10.08
C LEU A 15 7.87 -16.75 -8.96
N ASP A 16 8.75 -15.77 -9.17
CA ASP A 16 9.55 -15.15 -8.12
C ASP A 16 8.88 -13.84 -7.70
N LEU A 17 8.39 -13.79 -6.47
CA LEU A 17 7.84 -12.58 -5.87
C LEU A 17 9.00 -11.74 -5.33
N LYS A 18 9.04 -10.48 -5.77
CA LYS A 18 10.12 -9.56 -5.46
C LYS A 18 9.63 -8.43 -4.58
N LEU A 19 10.57 -7.81 -3.90
CA LEU A 19 10.38 -6.52 -3.26
C LEU A 19 11.44 -5.55 -3.74
N ASP A 20 11.05 -4.29 -3.81
CA ASP A 20 11.93 -3.17 -4.08
C ASP A 20 12.21 -2.42 -2.78
N ILE A 21 13.48 -2.14 -2.49
CA ILE A 21 13.89 -1.32 -1.36
C ILE A 21 14.40 0.02 -1.90
N TYR A 22 13.69 1.08 -1.55
CA TYR A 22 14.05 2.45 -1.84
C TYR A 22 14.74 3.09 -0.63
N THR A 23 15.92 3.65 -0.86
CA THR A 23 16.74 4.37 0.13
C THR A 23 17.26 5.68 -0.48
N ARG A 24 17.89 6.55 0.32
CA ARG A 24 18.69 7.64 -0.25
C ARG A 24 20.11 7.15 -0.51
N GLU A 25 20.67 7.46 -1.67
CA GLU A 25 22.07 7.14 -1.98
C GLU A 25 23.05 7.70 -0.94
N SER A 26 22.77 8.87 -0.37
CA SER A 26 23.58 9.47 0.70
C SER A 26 23.63 8.61 1.97
N TRP A 27 22.66 7.71 2.18
CA TRP A 27 22.66 6.79 3.32
C TRP A 27 23.63 5.63 3.14
N SER A 28 24.13 5.38 1.92
CA SER A 28 25.21 4.41 1.71
C SER A 28 26.48 4.72 2.51
N GLN A 29 26.62 5.95 3.01
CA GLN A 29 27.72 6.41 3.87
C GLN A 29 27.38 6.38 5.38
N ILE A 30 26.12 6.22 5.77
CA ILE A 30 25.67 6.15 7.17
C ILE A 30 25.59 4.67 7.56
N LYS A 31 26.64 4.17 8.19
CA LYS A 31 26.77 2.74 8.54
C LYS A 31 26.02 2.32 9.80
N VAL A 32 25.51 3.26 10.59
CA VAL A 32 24.87 2.96 11.88
C VAL A 32 23.36 3.11 11.74
N TRP A 33 22.64 1.99 11.77
CA TRP A 33 21.18 2.00 11.92
C TRP A 33 20.82 2.27 13.38
N ASP A 34 20.00 3.28 13.62
CA ASP A 34 19.38 3.50 14.93
C ASP A 34 18.23 2.50 15.08
N GLU A 35 18.22 1.70 16.14
CA GLU A 35 17.13 0.77 16.44
C GLU A 35 15.75 1.46 16.50
N ARG A 36 15.71 2.79 16.69
CA ARG A 36 14.51 3.63 16.69
C ARG A 36 14.08 4.10 15.30
N GLN A 37 14.85 3.80 14.27
CA GLN A 37 14.52 4.13 12.90
C GLN A 37 13.57 3.07 12.34
N PRO A 38 12.40 3.47 11.81
CA PRO A 38 11.47 2.54 11.21
C PRO A 38 11.79 2.28 9.73
N VAL A 39 11.19 1.21 9.20
CA VAL A 39 11.01 1.01 7.75
C VAL A 39 9.53 1.12 7.40
N VAL A 40 9.25 1.44 6.15
CA VAL A 40 7.89 1.49 5.60
C VAL A 40 7.71 0.35 4.62
N VAL A 41 6.72 -0.51 4.84
CA VAL A 41 6.24 -1.46 3.83
C VAL A 41 5.04 -0.83 3.14
N PHE A 42 5.08 -0.72 1.81
CA PHE A 42 4.00 -0.14 1.01
C PHE A 42 3.32 -1.19 0.14
N PHE A 43 2.01 -1.34 0.28
CA PHE A 43 1.20 -2.16 -0.62
C PHE A 43 0.46 -1.28 -1.63
N HIS A 44 0.66 -1.58 -2.91
CA HIS A 44 0.09 -0.80 -4.01
C HIS A 44 -1.43 -1.01 -4.17
N GLY A 45 -2.09 -0.09 -4.90
CA GLY A 45 -3.50 -0.18 -5.27
C GLY A 45 -3.77 -1.14 -6.45
N GLY A 46 -4.79 -0.86 -7.26
CA GLY A 46 -5.08 -1.66 -8.46
C GLY A 46 -6.13 -2.76 -8.28
N GLY A 47 -6.99 -2.64 -7.26
CA GLY A 47 -8.15 -3.50 -7.10
C GLY A 47 -7.83 -5.00 -6.96
N TYR A 48 -6.62 -5.33 -6.50
CA TYR A 48 -6.06 -6.70 -6.44
C TYR A 48 -5.91 -7.41 -7.79
N VAL A 49 -6.16 -6.72 -8.91
CA VAL A 49 -6.20 -7.32 -10.25
C VAL A 49 -5.09 -6.79 -11.14
N GLY A 50 -4.66 -5.54 -10.95
CA GLY A 50 -3.63 -4.89 -11.75
C GLY A 50 -2.43 -4.42 -10.93
N TYR A 51 -1.46 -3.83 -11.63
CA TYR A 51 -0.20 -3.30 -11.11
C TYR A 51 0.70 -4.31 -10.41
N ASP A 52 1.92 -3.91 -10.10
CA ASP A 52 2.92 -4.65 -9.35
C ASP A 52 3.66 -3.68 -8.39
N ARG A 53 4.74 -4.15 -7.73
CA ARG A 53 5.51 -3.34 -6.76
C ARG A 53 6.05 -2.00 -7.28
N GLU A 54 6.05 -1.75 -8.59
CA GLU A 54 6.52 -0.50 -9.18
C GLU A 54 5.46 0.62 -9.17
N HIS A 55 4.19 0.31 -8.90
CA HIS A 55 3.10 1.31 -8.80
C HIS A 55 3.17 2.07 -7.47
N LEU A 56 3.93 3.16 -7.48
CA LEU A 56 4.31 3.93 -6.30
C LEU A 56 4.09 5.43 -6.56
N PRO A 57 3.16 6.09 -5.84
CA PRO A 57 3.02 7.54 -5.90
C PRO A 57 4.33 8.25 -5.49
N PRO A 58 4.84 9.20 -6.29
CA PRO A 58 6.11 9.88 -6.00
C PRO A 58 6.15 10.55 -4.62
N HIS A 59 5.06 11.18 -4.20
CA HIS A 59 4.98 11.84 -2.90
C HIS A 59 5.12 10.87 -1.70
N ILE A 60 4.74 9.60 -1.84
CA ILE A 60 4.95 8.57 -0.81
C ILE A 60 6.46 8.26 -0.71
N VAL A 61 7.13 8.09 -1.85
CA VAL A 61 8.59 7.89 -1.90
C VAL A 61 9.31 9.09 -1.29
N GLN A 62 8.94 10.32 -1.66
CA GLN A 62 9.49 11.54 -1.09
C GLN A 62 9.27 11.59 0.44
N SER A 63 8.06 11.30 0.89
CA SER A 63 7.69 11.36 2.31
C SER A 63 8.49 10.40 3.18
N CYS A 64 8.74 9.19 2.69
CA CYS A 64 9.57 8.20 3.37
C CYS A 64 11.04 8.65 3.40
N LEU A 65 11.60 8.95 2.22
CA LEU A 65 13.03 9.21 2.09
C LEU A 65 13.46 10.54 2.73
N LEU A 66 12.61 11.58 2.75
CA LEU A 66 12.90 12.82 3.49
C LEU A 66 12.95 12.60 5.01
N ARG A 67 12.23 11.59 5.53
CA ARG A 67 12.16 11.26 6.97
C ARG A 67 13.25 10.32 7.46
N GLY A 68 14.12 9.84 6.57
CA GLY A 68 15.05 8.79 6.97
C GLY A 68 14.44 7.39 6.89
N TRP A 69 13.26 7.18 6.32
CA TRP A 69 12.59 5.88 6.37
C TRP A 69 12.78 5.14 5.03
N PRO A 70 13.51 4.01 5.00
CA PRO A 70 13.52 3.14 3.83
C PRO A 70 12.11 2.68 3.50
N LEU A 71 11.79 2.68 2.21
CA LEU A 71 10.50 2.23 1.70
C LEU A 71 10.67 0.90 0.99
N ILE A 72 9.82 -0.07 1.31
CA ILE A 72 9.87 -1.43 0.79
C ILE A 72 8.54 -1.72 0.12
N SER A 73 8.55 -2.01 -1.18
CA SER A 73 7.35 -2.30 -1.97
C SER A 73 7.39 -3.75 -2.44
N PRO A 74 6.56 -4.67 -1.90
CA PRO A 74 6.53 -6.07 -2.29
C PRO A 74 5.49 -6.37 -3.36
N ASP A 75 5.78 -7.37 -4.20
CA ASP A 75 4.81 -8.01 -5.07
C ASP A 75 3.81 -8.85 -4.28
N TYR A 76 2.60 -9.00 -4.80
CA TYR A 76 1.61 -9.99 -4.38
C TYR A 76 0.85 -10.50 -5.59
N ARG A 77 0.40 -11.77 -5.56
CA ARG A 77 -0.35 -12.36 -6.68
C ARG A 77 -1.74 -11.73 -6.85
N LYS A 78 -2.32 -11.84 -8.04
CA LYS A 78 -3.55 -11.11 -8.41
C LYS A 78 -4.79 -12.00 -8.51
N LEU A 79 -5.93 -11.42 -8.15
CA LEU A 79 -7.25 -11.99 -8.42
C LEU A 79 -7.52 -12.02 -9.94
N PRO A 80 -8.37 -12.94 -10.44
CA PRO A 80 -9.05 -14.01 -9.70
C PRO A 80 -8.26 -15.33 -9.65
N GLN A 81 -7.03 -15.37 -10.18
CA GLN A 81 -6.25 -16.60 -10.25
C GLN A 81 -5.85 -17.16 -8.88
N VAL A 82 -5.76 -16.29 -7.88
CA VAL A 82 -5.56 -16.66 -6.48
C VAL A 82 -6.70 -16.12 -5.63
N THR A 83 -6.85 -16.64 -4.41
CA THR A 83 -7.82 -16.14 -3.42
C THR A 83 -7.21 -15.03 -2.57
N GLY A 84 -8.05 -14.30 -1.82
CA GLY A 84 -7.60 -13.34 -0.82
C GLY A 84 -6.70 -13.96 0.26
N GLU A 85 -6.90 -15.24 0.59
CA GLU A 85 -6.02 -15.99 1.50
C GLU A 85 -4.60 -16.11 0.94
N VAL A 86 -4.47 -16.40 -0.36
CA VAL A 86 -3.17 -16.49 -1.02
C VAL A 86 -2.50 -15.12 -1.12
N ILE A 87 -3.28 -14.06 -1.37
CA ILE A 87 -2.78 -12.68 -1.38
C ILE A 87 -2.27 -12.29 0.02
N LEU A 88 -3.02 -12.60 1.08
CA LEU A 88 -2.59 -12.39 2.46
C LEU A 88 -1.31 -13.17 2.76
N SER A 89 -1.21 -14.44 2.35
CA SER A 89 0.00 -15.25 2.52
C SER A 89 1.23 -14.69 1.77
N ASP A 90 1.03 -13.99 0.65
CA ASP A 90 2.12 -13.30 -0.03
C ASP A 90 2.56 -12.05 0.75
N ALA A 91 1.62 -11.29 1.30
CA ALA A 91 1.92 -10.16 2.17
C ALA A 91 2.57 -10.57 3.50
N GLU A 92 2.16 -11.69 4.10
CA GLU A 92 2.77 -12.27 5.30
C GLU A 92 4.23 -12.64 5.01
N ALA A 93 4.48 -13.37 3.91
CA ALA A 93 5.84 -13.73 3.53
C ALA A 93 6.73 -12.51 3.23
N ALA A 94 6.17 -11.45 2.62
CA ALA A 94 6.89 -10.20 2.41
C ALA A 94 7.20 -9.50 3.74
N TYR A 95 6.23 -9.44 4.65
CA TYR A 95 6.38 -8.83 5.96
C TYR A 95 7.42 -9.57 6.81
N ASP A 96 7.34 -10.89 6.89
CA ASP A 96 8.30 -11.75 7.59
C ASP A 96 9.70 -11.58 7.01
N TYR A 97 9.84 -11.51 5.68
CA TYR A 97 11.12 -11.24 5.06
C TYR A 97 11.71 -9.90 5.50
N VAL A 98 10.88 -8.84 5.61
CA VAL A 98 11.30 -7.53 6.11
C VAL A 98 11.71 -7.62 7.58
N VAL A 99 10.93 -8.30 8.42
CA VAL A 99 11.26 -8.55 9.83
C VAL A 99 12.62 -9.23 9.95
N GLU A 100 12.90 -10.24 9.15
CA GLU A 100 14.13 -11.05 9.25
C GLU A 100 15.35 -10.39 8.60
N ASN A 101 15.17 -9.67 7.49
CA ASN A 101 16.27 -9.30 6.61
C ASN A 101 16.52 -7.80 6.47
N ALA A 102 15.55 -6.93 6.77
CA ALA A 102 15.69 -5.49 6.47
C ALA A 102 16.91 -4.86 7.16
N LEU A 103 17.15 -5.15 8.44
CA LEU A 103 18.34 -4.63 9.14
C LEU A 103 19.63 -5.14 8.50
N ARG A 104 19.72 -6.43 8.22
CA ARG A 104 20.88 -7.04 7.57
C ARG A 104 21.20 -6.39 6.23
N ILE A 105 20.18 -6.10 5.43
CA ILE A 105 20.33 -5.43 4.13
C ILE A 105 20.78 -3.98 4.33
N LEU A 106 20.06 -3.23 5.15
CA LEU A 106 20.26 -1.78 5.35
C LEU A 106 21.61 -1.47 6.01
N THR A 107 22.09 -2.33 6.92
CA THR A 107 23.40 -2.19 7.57
C THR A 107 24.51 -2.97 6.87
N ARG A 108 24.27 -3.50 5.66
CA ARG A 108 25.23 -4.31 4.88
C ARG A 108 25.87 -5.45 5.70
N GLY A 109 25.07 -6.14 6.49
CA GLY A 109 25.46 -7.31 7.28
C GLY A 109 25.92 -7.01 8.70
N GLU A 110 26.03 -5.74 9.11
CA GLU A 110 26.47 -5.39 10.48
C GLU A 110 25.46 -5.76 11.58
N SER A 111 24.16 -5.87 11.27
CA SER A 111 23.12 -6.32 12.20
C SER A 111 22.28 -7.43 11.60
N ASN A 112 22.03 -8.49 12.38
CA ASN A 112 21.11 -9.58 12.04
C ASN A 112 19.89 -9.60 12.98
N GLN A 113 19.61 -8.49 13.65
CA GLN A 113 18.44 -8.40 14.51
C GLN A 113 17.16 -8.34 13.67
N ALA A 114 16.05 -8.78 14.26
CA ALA A 114 14.74 -8.62 13.65
C ALA A 114 14.34 -7.13 13.62
N MET A 115 13.84 -6.67 12.48
CA MET A 115 13.21 -5.36 12.35
C MET A 115 11.86 -5.37 13.06
N LYS A 116 11.72 -4.52 14.08
CA LYS A 116 10.48 -4.39 14.87
C LYS A 116 9.68 -3.13 14.57
N ASN A 117 10.35 -2.08 14.10
CA ASN A 117 9.73 -0.79 13.85
C ASN A 117 9.27 -0.73 12.39
N ILE A 118 8.13 -1.36 12.11
CA ILE A 118 7.56 -1.43 10.76
C ILE A 118 6.30 -0.59 10.70
N ILE A 119 6.29 0.37 9.78
CA ILE A 119 5.10 1.12 9.38
C ILE A 119 4.55 0.44 8.14
N VAL A 120 3.23 0.30 8.04
CA VAL A 120 2.61 -0.18 6.80
C VAL A 120 1.80 0.94 6.16
N VAL A 121 2.03 1.17 4.88
CA VAL A 121 1.31 2.16 4.08
C VAL A 121 0.62 1.44 2.94
N GLY A 122 -0.55 1.90 2.52
CA GLY A 122 -1.18 1.34 1.33
C GLY A 122 -2.27 2.22 0.77
N ALA A 123 -2.57 2.03 -0.51
CA ALA A 123 -3.60 2.79 -1.22
C ALA A 123 -4.67 1.87 -1.81
N SER A 124 -5.95 2.24 -1.69
CA SER A 124 -7.08 1.47 -2.22
C SER A 124 -7.05 0.01 -1.73
N ALA A 125 -6.98 -0.96 -2.65
CA ALA A 125 -6.74 -2.36 -2.37
C ALA A 125 -5.52 -2.62 -1.47
N GLY A 126 -4.43 -1.90 -1.66
CA GLY A 126 -3.23 -1.97 -0.82
C GLY A 126 -3.44 -1.36 0.57
N GLY A 127 -4.37 -0.40 0.70
CA GLY A 127 -4.81 0.10 2.00
C GLY A 127 -5.52 -0.98 2.82
N HIS A 128 -6.33 -1.82 2.17
CA HIS A 128 -6.89 -3.02 2.81
C HIS A 128 -5.78 -3.98 3.26
N MET A 129 -4.77 -4.22 2.41
CA MET A 129 -3.61 -5.06 2.77
C MET A 129 -2.88 -4.50 4.00
N ALA A 130 -2.71 -3.18 4.08
CA ALA A 130 -2.12 -2.52 5.24
C ALA A 130 -2.93 -2.73 6.52
N LEU A 131 -4.26 -2.71 6.43
CA LEU A 131 -5.14 -3.02 7.56
C LEU A 131 -5.08 -4.50 7.94
N LEU A 132 -5.08 -5.42 6.97
CA LEU A 132 -4.86 -6.85 7.23
C LEU A 132 -3.53 -7.09 7.94
N CYS A 133 -2.47 -6.32 7.61
CA CYS A 133 -1.23 -6.41 8.36
C CYS A 133 -1.40 -6.12 9.86
N GLY A 134 -2.26 -5.17 10.22
CA GLY A 134 -2.59 -4.87 11.62
C GLY A 134 -3.31 -6.00 12.36
N HIS A 135 -4.01 -6.88 11.64
CA HIS A 135 -4.72 -8.03 12.20
C HIS A 135 -3.85 -9.30 12.31
N TYR A 136 -2.97 -9.51 11.33
CA TYR A 136 -2.34 -10.81 11.11
C TYR A 136 -0.82 -10.86 11.37
N MET A 137 -0.12 -9.71 11.30
CA MET A 137 1.34 -9.72 11.30
C MET A 137 1.92 -9.60 12.70
N GLU A 138 3.05 -10.28 12.91
CA GLU A 138 3.86 -10.15 14.12
C GLU A 138 5.35 -9.95 13.78
N PRO A 139 6.06 -8.97 14.37
CA PRO A 139 5.54 -7.96 15.29
C PRO A 139 4.51 -7.06 14.60
N ARG A 140 3.43 -6.74 15.30
CA ARG A 140 2.37 -5.86 14.77
C ARG A 140 2.94 -4.51 14.29
N PRO A 141 2.45 -3.95 13.15
CA PRO A 141 2.87 -2.64 12.68
C PRO A 141 2.75 -1.56 13.77
N ILE A 142 3.75 -0.69 13.87
CA ILE A 142 3.77 0.37 14.89
C ILE A 142 2.85 1.55 14.55
N ALA A 143 2.47 1.66 13.27
CA ALA A 143 1.47 2.57 12.74
C ALA A 143 1.07 2.13 11.32
N ILE A 144 -0.14 2.50 10.91
CA ILE A 144 -0.67 2.29 9.56
C ILE A 144 -1.07 3.66 8.97
N LEU A 145 -0.71 3.92 7.71
CA LEU A 145 -1.26 5.03 6.93
C LEU A 145 -1.93 4.46 5.68
N GLU A 146 -3.22 4.70 5.55
CA GLU A 146 -3.99 4.23 4.41
C GLU A 146 -4.55 5.40 3.59
N TYR A 147 -4.59 5.19 2.28
CA TYR A 147 -5.18 6.11 1.31
C TYR A 147 -6.40 5.44 0.71
N TYR A 148 -7.57 6.04 0.90
CA TYR A 148 -8.85 5.65 0.35
C TYR A 148 -9.07 4.13 0.32
N ALA A 149 -8.72 3.49 1.45
CA ALA A 149 -8.70 2.04 1.55
C ALA A 149 -10.09 1.45 1.54
N VAL A 150 -10.13 0.18 1.17
CA VAL A 150 -11.23 -0.73 1.47
C VAL A 150 -10.99 -1.30 2.87
N PRO A 151 -11.69 -0.88 3.94
CA PRO A 151 -11.41 -1.40 5.27
C PRO A 151 -11.86 -2.86 5.43
N THR A 152 -12.89 -3.24 4.68
CA THR A 152 -13.42 -4.61 4.61
C THR A 152 -14.21 -4.78 3.32
N VAL A 153 -14.15 -5.97 2.72
CA VAL A 153 -15.00 -6.35 1.60
C VAL A 153 -16.41 -6.81 2.00
N GLN A 154 -16.73 -6.78 3.30
CA GLN A 154 -18.08 -7.07 3.81
C GLN A 154 -19.01 -5.83 3.79
N ASP A 155 -18.46 -4.66 3.47
CA ASP A 155 -19.21 -3.42 3.29
C ASP A 155 -20.24 -3.54 2.15
N ASP A 156 -21.34 -2.79 2.26
CA ASP A 156 -22.44 -2.80 1.27
C ASP A 156 -21.95 -2.44 -0.13
N PHE A 157 -20.88 -1.65 -0.26
CA PHE A 157 -20.24 -1.36 -1.54
C PHE A 157 -19.91 -2.62 -2.35
N PHE A 158 -19.45 -3.70 -1.70
CA PHE A 158 -19.05 -4.96 -2.35
C PHE A 158 -20.16 -6.01 -2.43
N ARG A 159 -21.36 -5.69 -1.92
CA ARG A 159 -22.47 -6.64 -1.75
C ARG A 159 -23.75 -6.25 -2.47
N THR A 160 -23.82 -5.04 -3.00
CA THR A 160 -25.03 -4.47 -3.63
C THR A 160 -25.01 -4.51 -5.15
N GLY A 161 -23.97 -5.09 -5.76
CA GLY A 161 -23.83 -5.19 -7.22
C GLY A 161 -23.60 -3.82 -7.87
N LYS A 162 -22.84 -2.95 -7.21
CA LYS A 162 -22.60 -1.59 -7.68
C LYS A 162 -21.90 -1.59 -9.04
N VAL A 163 -22.45 -0.85 -9.98
CA VAL A 163 -21.85 -0.59 -11.29
C VAL A 163 -20.91 0.59 -11.15
N LEU A 164 -19.63 0.37 -11.44
CA LEU A 164 -18.62 1.42 -11.50
C LEU A 164 -18.39 1.80 -12.96
N GLY A 165 -18.68 3.04 -13.31
CA GLY A 165 -18.62 3.54 -14.69
C GLY A 165 -20.00 3.71 -15.34
N PRO A 166 -20.04 3.96 -16.66
CA PRO A 166 -21.27 4.39 -17.34
C PRO A 166 -22.29 3.26 -17.58
N ALA A 167 -21.86 2.00 -17.59
CA ALA A 167 -22.69 0.83 -17.84
C ALA A 167 -22.07 -0.44 -17.20
N PRO A 168 -22.86 -1.49 -16.93
CA PRO A 168 -22.35 -2.79 -16.51
C PRO A 168 -21.38 -3.39 -17.53
N LEU A 169 -20.41 -4.17 -17.04
CA LEU A 169 -19.49 -4.95 -17.87
C LEU A 169 -20.04 -6.36 -18.12
N GLU A 170 -19.83 -6.89 -19.33
CA GLU A 170 -20.24 -8.24 -19.70
C GLU A 170 -19.09 -9.24 -19.48
N LEU A 171 -19.38 -10.54 -19.48
CA LEU A 171 -18.34 -11.57 -19.35
C LEU A 171 -17.28 -11.44 -20.45
N SER A 172 -17.68 -11.12 -21.69
CA SER A 172 -16.77 -10.93 -22.81
C SER A 172 -15.77 -9.79 -22.62
N ASP A 173 -16.04 -8.84 -21.72
CA ASP A 173 -15.11 -7.75 -21.42
C ASP A 173 -13.92 -8.18 -20.57
N VAL A 174 -14.02 -9.34 -19.90
CA VAL A 174 -13.02 -9.84 -18.94
C VAL A 174 -12.60 -11.28 -19.15
N GLU A 175 -13.27 -12.03 -20.04
CA GLU A 175 -13.09 -13.48 -20.23
C GLU A 175 -11.62 -13.86 -20.47
N GLU A 176 -10.89 -13.06 -21.24
CA GLU A 176 -9.46 -13.29 -21.49
C GLU A 176 -8.66 -13.36 -20.18
N PHE A 177 -8.92 -12.45 -19.23
CA PHE A 177 -8.19 -12.35 -17.97
C PHE A 177 -8.58 -13.43 -16.95
N LEU A 178 -9.73 -14.10 -17.13
CA LEU A 178 -10.18 -15.17 -16.23
C LEU A 178 -9.40 -16.47 -16.46
N SER A 179 -8.90 -16.68 -17.68
CA SER A 179 -8.21 -17.91 -18.09
C SER A 179 -6.68 -17.86 -17.93
N GLU A 180 -6.14 -16.70 -17.55
CA GLU A 180 -4.71 -16.51 -17.36
C GLU A 180 -4.14 -17.34 -16.21
N ALA A 181 -2.85 -17.67 -16.30
CA ALA A 181 -2.09 -18.21 -15.18
C ALA A 181 -1.94 -17.16 -14.06
N PRO A 182 -1.74 -17.58 -12.79
CA PRO A 182 -1.41 -16.66 -11.71
C PRO A 182 -0.27 -15.71 -12.10
N SER A 183 -0.44 -14.42 -11.80
CA SER A 183 0.53 -13.38 -12.15
C SER A 183 0.70 -12.38 -11.02
N LEU A 184 1.76 -11.57 -11.10
CA LEU A 184 2.02 -10.46 -10.18
C LEU A 184 1.39 -9.15 -10.65
N GLY A 185 0.74 -9.16 -11.82
CA GLY A 185 0.34 -7.95 -12.55
C GLY A 185 1.49 -7.33 -13.32
N HIS A 186 1.23 -6.14 -13.88
CA HIS A 186 2.22 -5.32 -14.55
C HIS A 186 1.86 -3.85 -14.33
N THR A 187 2.84 -3.06 -13.89
CA THR A 187 2.71 -1.59 -13.83
C THR A 187 3.18 -0.97 -15.15
N PRO A 188 2.29 -0.30 -15.91
CA PRO A 188 2.70 0.42 -17.12
C PRO A 188 3.63 1.59 -16.78
N ALA A 189 4.49 1.97 -17.72
CA ALA A 189 5.53 2.98 -17.49
C ALA A 189 5.02 4.36 -17.04
N TYR A 190 3.79 4.75 -17.38
CA TYR A 190 3.22 6.04 -16.94
C TYR A 190 2.84 6.05 -15.45
N ALA A 191 2.60 4.88 -14.88
CA ALA A 191 2.17 4.70 -13.49
C ALA A 191 3.33 4.21 -12.60
N ALA A 192 4.36 3.62 -13.21
CA ALA A 192 5.54 3.15 -12.50
C ALA A 192 6.35 4.33 -11.95
N PHE A 193 6.78 4.22 -10.68
CA PHE A 193 7.68 5.21 -10.10
C PHE A 193 9.03 5.22 -10.81
N ASN A 194 9.45 6.40 -11.24
CA ASN A 194 10.74 6.61 -11.88
C ASN A 194 11.64 7.47 -11.00
N GLN A 195 12.82 6.95 -10.63
CA GLN A 195 13.77 7.68 -9.77
C GLN A 195 14.23 9.00 -10.40
N CYS A 196 14.24 9.13 -11.73
CA CYS A 196 14.57 10.36 -12.44
C CYS A 196 13.51 11.47 -12.29
N SER A 197 12.33 11.15 -11.75
CA SER A 197 11.32 12.13 -11.37
C SER A 197 11.72 12.98 -10.16
N LEU A 198 12.75 12.58 -9.42
CA LEU A 198 13.22 13.27 -8.23
C LEU A 198 14.66 13.76 -8.39
N LEU A 199 14.94 14.96 -7.89
CA LEU A 199 16.29 15.51 -7.78
C LEU A 199 17.07 14.89 -6.59
N LEU A 200 18.33 15.29 -6.40
CA LEU A 200 19.19 14.82 -5.31
C LEU A 200 18.61 15.10 -3.91
N ASP A 201 17.94 16.23 -3.76
CA ASP A 201 17.25 16.67 -2.54
C ASP A 201 15.84 16.07 -2.40
N LEU A 202 15.43 15.23 -3.35
CA LEU A 202 14.10 14.60 -3.47
C LEU A 202 12.97 15.55 -3.88
N SER A 203 13.24 16.78 -4.31
CA SER A 203 12.20 17.60 -4.93
C SER A 203 11.83 17.03 -6.31
N HIS A 204 10.63 17.36 -6.80
CA HIS A 204 10.22 17.03 -8.16
C HIS A 204 11.22 17.59 -9.18
N ASN A 205 11.63 16.77 -10.14
CA ASN A 205 12.47 17.16 -11.25
C ASN A 205 11.61 17.80 -12.36
N PRO A 206 11.72 19.12 -12.61
CA PRO A 206 10.88 19.80 -13.61
C PRO A 206 11.14 19.33 -15.06
N ASP A 207 12.30 18.72 -15.31
CA ASP A 207 12.68 18.18 -16.61
C ASP A 207 12.15 16.76 -16.84
N PHE A 208 11.68 16.07 -15.79
CA PHE A 208 11.08 14.76 -15.94
C PHE A 208 9.78 14.86 -16.74
N LYS A 209 9.64 13.98 -17.73
CA LYS A 209 8.42 13.84 -18.53
C LYS A 209 7.85 12.45 -18.27
N PRO A 210 6.65 12.34 -17.65
CA PRO A 210 6.03 11.04 -17.46
C PRO A 210 5.76 10.38 -18.82
N SER A 211 5.77 9.06 -18.84
CA SER A 211 5.36 8.30 -20.03
C SER A 211 3.89 8.59 -20.38
N VAL A 212 3.54 8.35 -21.64
CA VAL A 212 2.17 8.52 -22.11
C VAL A 212 1.25 7.56 -21.38
N TRP A 213 0.09 8.04 -20.95
CA TRP A 213 -0.93 7.21 -20.32
C TRP A 213 -1.39 6.11 -21.26
N GLU A 214 -1.47 4.89 -20.73
CA GLU A 214 -1.96 3.72 -21.45
C GLU A 214 -3.00 2.99 -20.60
N PRO A 215 -4.09 2.49 -21.19
CA PRO A 215 -5.04 1.69 -20.43
C PRO A 215 -4.37 0.40 -19.97
N ASN A 216 -4.63 -0.03 -18.74
CA ASN A 216 -4.34 -1.38 -18.29
C ASN A 216 -5.62 -2.22 -18.46
N PRO A 217 -5.76 -3.06 -19.50
CA PRO A 217 -7.02 -3.73 -19.82
C PRO A 217 -7.53 -4.61 -18.68
N ARG A 218 -6.60 -5.22 -17.93
CA ARG A 218 -6.90 -6.09 -16.79
C ARG A 218 -7.61 -5.37 -15.65
N MET A 219 -7.50 -4.03 -15.57
CA MET A 219 -8.21 -3.23 -14.57
C MET A 219 -9.73 -3.31 -14.70
N LYS A 220 -10.28 -3.77 -15.83
CA LYS A 220 -11.72 -4.07 -15.98
C LYS A 220 -12.21 -5.17 -15.03
N LEU A 221 -11.33 -6.05 -14.55
CA LEU A 221 -11.71 -7.09 -13.58
C LEU A 221 -12.25 -6.49 -12.29
N PHE A 222 -11.67 -5.39 -11.78
CA PHE A 222 -12.12 -4.81 -10.51
C PHE A 222 -13.61 -4.39 -10.53
N PRO A 223 -14.06 -3.48 -11.43
CA PRO A 223 -15.47 -3.11 -11.50
C PRO A 223 -16.38 -4.30 -11.84
N TRP A 224 -15.92 -5.26 -12.65
CA TRP A 224 -16.67 -6.48 -12.94
C TRP A 224 -16.86 -7.38 -11.70
N LEU A 225 -15.83 -7.50 -10.85
CA LEU A 225 -15.91 -8.24 -9.58
C LEU A 225 -16.81 -7.52 -8.55
N VAL A 226 -16.80 -6.18 -8.52
CA VAL A 226 -17.69 -5.37 -7.66
C VAL A 226 -19.15 -5.56 -8.08
N GLN A 227 -19.49 -5.35 -9.35
CA GLN A 227 -20.89 -5.51 -9.82
C GLN A 227 -21.40 -6.96 -9.63
N GLY A 228 -20.48 -7.93 -9.67
CA GLY A 228 -20.79 -9.35 -9.51
C GLY A 228 -20.84 -9.83 -8.06
N ASN A 229 -20.63 -8.95 -7.07
CA ASN A 229 -20.55 -9.28 -5.64
C ASN A 229 -19.54 -10.40 -5.33
N ARG A 230 -18.40 -10.42 -6.02
CA ARG A 230 -17.43 -11.53 -5.94
C ARG A 230 -16.46 -11.42 -4.77
N PHE A 231 -16.21 -10.21 -4.28
CA PHE A 231 -15.21 -9.97 -3.23
C PHE A 231 -15.46 -10.70 -1.91
N PRO A 232 -16.68 -10.76 -1.35
CA PRO A 232 -16.93 -11.50 -0.10
C PRO A 232 -16.54 -12.98 -0.18
N GLU A 233 -16.75 -13.63 -1.33
CA GLU A 233 -16.35 -15.03 -1.54
C GLU A 233 -14.83 -15.15 -1.75
N LEU A 234 -14.24 -14.27 -2.58
CA LEU A 234 -12.80 -14.30 -2.86
C LEU A 234 -11.94 -14.06 -1.62
N TRP A 235 -12.45 -13.33 -0.62
CA TRP A 235 -11.77 -13.02 0.64
C TRP A 235 -12.34 -13.76 1.85
N ALA A 236 -13.17 -14.78 1.62
CA ALA A 236 -13.78 -15.54 2.69
C ALA A 236 -12.71 -16.13 3.64
N GLY A 237 -12.93 -15.96 4.94
CA GLY A 237 -12.05 -16.48 6.00
C GLY A 237 -10.91 -15.56 6.43
N VAL A 238 -10.52 -14.58 5.60
CA VAL A 238 -9.39 -13.67 5.90
C VAL A 238 -9.80 -12.19 6.07
N ASP A 239 -10.88 -11.75 5.42
CA ASP A 239 -11.37 -10.38 5.61
C ASP A 239 -11.96 -10.14 7.02
N LYS A 240 -11.73 -8.94 7.56
CA LYS A 240 -12.18 -8.52 8.89
C LYS A 240 -13.23 -7.42 8.81
N GLY A 241 -14.50 -7.82 8.82
CA GLY A 241 -15.63 -6.89 8.90
C GLY A 241 -15.58 -5.96 10.12
N PHE A 242 -16.31 -4.84 10.06
CA PHE A 242 -16.30 -3.81 11.11
C PHE A 242 -16.69 -4.31 12.53
N ASN A 243 -17.39 -5.45 12.62
CA ASN A 243 -17.79 -6.06 13.89
C ASN A 243 -16.74 -7.03 14.48
N ASP A 244 -15.61 -7.26 13.80
CA ASP A 244 -14.55 -8.11 14.31
C ASP A 244 -13.91 -7.51 15.57
N LYS A 245 -13.68 -8.33 16.60
CA LYS A 245 -13.17 -7.85 17.90
C LYS A 245 -11.71 -7.42 17.84
N SER A 246 -10.95 -7.86 16.83
CA SER A 246 -9.54 -7.50 16.65
C SER A 246 -9.33 -6.01 16.38
N TRP A 247 -10.35 -5.28 15.92
CA TRP A 247 -10.31 -3.83 15.77
C TRP A 247 -10.16 -3.05 17.09
N LYS A 248 -10.46 -3.68 18.24
CA LYS A 248 -10.41 -3.01 19.55
C LYS A 248 -8.98 -2.68 20.00
N ASP A 249 -8.03 -3.57 19.72
CA ASP A 249 -6.62 -3.43 20.07
C ASP A 249 -5.78 -3.30 18.80
N PHE A 250 -6.15 -2.34 17.97
CA PHE A 250 -5.60 -2.18 16.64
C PHE A 250 -4.48 -1.14 16.61
N PRO A 251 -3.47 -1.25 15.72
CA PRO A 251 -2.44 -0.22 15.58
C PRO A 251 -3.03 1.16 15.32
N PRO A 252 -2.31 2.24 15.69
CA PRO A 252 -2.70 3.58 15.28
C PRO A 252 -2.84 3.68 13.76
N VAL A 253 -4.00 4.13 13.28
CA VAL A 253 -4.29 4.30 11.85
C VAL A 253 -4.42 5.77 11.52
N ILE A 254 -3.80 6.19 10.42
CA ILE A 254 -4.00 7.49 9.81
C ILE A 254 -4.67 7.23 8.46
N VAL A 255 -5.75 7.95 8.18
CA VAL A 255 -6.57 7.76 6.98
C VAL A 255 -6.53 9.02 6.13
N VAL A 256 -6.30 8.87 4.83
CA VAL A 256 -6.44 9.92 3.82
C VAL A 256 -7.54 9.51 2.86
N GLN A 257 -8.60 10.31 2.72
CA GLN A 257 -9.76 9.95 1.89
C GLN A 257 -10.24 11.16 1.08
N GLY A 258 -10.52 10.97 -0.20
CA GLY A 258 -11.20 11.99 -1.01
C GLY A 258 -12.68 12.08 -0.65
N SER A 259 -13.25 13.29 -0.56
CA SER A 259 -14.68 13.45 -0.21
C SER A 259 -15.63 12.98 -1.30
N ASP A 260 -15.16 12.95 -2.55
CA ASP A 260 -15.98 12.72 -3.74
C ASP A 260 -15.55 11.40 -4.42
N ASP A 261 -14.94 10.50 -3.66
CA ASP A 261 -14.43 9.21 -4.14
C ASP A 261 -15.56 8.33 -4.68
N GLY A 262 -15.59 8.19 -6.00
CA GLY A 262 -16.57 7.39 -6.72
C GLY A 262 -16.31 5.89 -6.65
N THR A 263 -15.10 5.50 -6.24
CA THR A 263 -14.66 4.10 -6.15
C THR A 263 -14.85 3.57 -4.73
N VAL A 264 -14.27 4.18 -3.70
CA VAL A 264 -14.48 3.76 -2.31
C VAL A 264 -15.14 4.91 -1.54
N PRO A 265 -16.38 4.74 -1.07
CA PRO A 265 -17.12 5.84 -0.45
C PRO A 265 -16.46 6.31 0.85
N LEU A 266 -16.49 7.62 1.12
CA LEU A 266 -15.99 8.23 2.36
C LEU A 266 -16.56 7.56 3.62
N GLU A 267 -17.80 7.07 3.54
CA GLU A 267 -18.47 6.31 4.59
C GLU A 267 -17.64 5.12 5.07
N ALA A 268 -16.86 4.46 4.21
CA ALA A 268 -15.99 3.36 4.60
C ALA A 268 -14.92 3.82 5.61
N SER A 269 -14.25 4.94 5.35
CA SER A 269 -13.28 5.54 6.27
C SER A 269 -13.95 6.05 7.55
N LEU A 270 -15.15 6.62 7.46
CA LEU A 270 -15.91 7.06 8.64
C LEU A 270 -16.26 5.88 9.54
N ASN A 271 -16.71 4.76 8.97
CA ASN A 271 -16.98 3.52 9.71
C ASN A 271 -15.73 3.00 10.41
N LEU A 272 -14.58 2.98 9.74
CA LEU A 272 -13.29 2.58 10.34
C LEU A 272 -12.92 3.48 11.53
N THR A 273 -13.13 4.79 11.43
CA THR A 273 -12.85 5.74 12.53
C THR A 273 -13.81 5.61 13.70
N GLY A 274 -14.99 5.02 13.47
CA GLY A 274 -15.96 4.72 14.52
C GLY A 274 -15.59 3.52 15.39
N ILE A 275 -14.74 2.61 14.87
CA ILE A 275 -14.38 1.35 15.55
C ILE A 275 -12.90 1.28 15.97
N THR A 276 -12.05 2.17 15.47
CA THR A 276 -10.64 2.27 15.83
C THR A 276 -10.29 3.67 16.34
N SER A 277 -9.05 3.88 16.80
CA SER A 277 -8.53 5.21 17.15
C SER A 277 -8.00 6.00 15.92
N ALA A 278 -8.50 5.70 14.72
CA ALA A 278 -8.01 6.27 13.48
C ALA A 278 -8.14 7.81 13.42
N THR A 279 -7.17 8.46 12.81
CA THR A 279 -7.22 9.90 12.50
C THR A 279 -7.50 10.12 11.02
N LEU A 280 -8.66 10.69 10.70
CA LEU A 280 -9.12 10.90 9.33
C LEU A 280 -8.79 12.29 8.77
N PHE A 281 -8.20 12.29 7.57
CA PHE A 281 -7.93 13.46 6.74
C PHE A 281 -8.75 13.37 5.45
N VAL A 282 -9.85 14.14 5.38
CA VAL A 282 -10.70 14.21 4.19
C VAL A 282 -10.17 15.26 3.23
N VAL A 283 -9.82 14.93 1.99
CA VAL A 283 -9.43 15.88 0.94
C VAL A 283 -10.65 16.26 0.10
N ASN A 284 -11.04 17.53 0.19
CA ASN A 284 -12.33 17.98 -0.34
C ASN A 284 -12.30 18.03 -1.87
N GLY A 285 -13.38 17.58 -2.52
CA GLY A 285 -13.55 17.61 -3.96
C GLY A 285 -12.64 16.64 -4.73
N LYS A 286 -12.06 15.65 -4.04
CA LYS A 286 -11.13 14.67 -4.63
C LYS A 286 -11.79 13.31 -4.76
N ASP A 287 -11.56 12.73 -5.93
CA ASP A 287 -11.96 11.36 -6.28
C ASP A 287 -10.88 10.36 -5.81
N HIS A 288 -11.10 9.08 -6.07
CA HIS A 288 -10.13 8.01 -5.86
C HIS A 288 -8.79 8.31 -6.55
N ALA A 289 -7.68 7.90 -5.93
CA ALA A 289 -6.34 8.00 -6.53
C ALA A 289 -5.91 9.42 -6.97
N PHE A 290 -6.46 10.46 -6.34
CA PHE A 290 -6.18 11.86 -6.68
C PHE A 290 -4.71 12.29 -6.50
N ASP A 291 -3.95 11.54 -5.71
CA ASP A 291 -2.58 11.79 -5.26
C ASP A 291 -1.51 11.07 -6.07
N GLU A 292 -1.88 10.05 -6.85
CA GLU A 292 -0.94 9.19 -7.59
C GLU A 292 0.07 9.97 -8.47
N PRO A 293 -0.32 11.00 -9.24
CA PRO A 293 0.63 11.73 -10.08
C PRO A 293 1.35 12.87 -9.35
N LEU A 294 1.03 13.11 -8.08
CA LEU A 294 1.44 14.33 -7.37
C LEU A 294 2.76 14.15 -6.61
N TYR A 295 3.42 15.29 -6.40
CA TYR A 295 4.66 15.43 -5.64
C TYR A 295 4.42 16.33 -4.43
N LEU A 296 5.22 16.14 -3.37
CA LEU A 296 5.16 17.01 -2.20
C LEU A 296 5.28 18.50 -2.58
N GLY A 297 4.46 19.33 -1.95
CA GLY A 297 4.28 20.74 -2.28
C GLY A 297 3.12 21.02 -3.25
N ASP A 298 2.60 20.00 -3.94
CA ASP A 298 1.41 20.19 -4.78
C ASP A 298 0.19 20.60 -3.91
N PRO A 299 -0.62 21.58 -4.34
CA PRO A 299 -1.69 22.15 -3.51
C PRO A 299 -2.69 21.11 -2.97
N ASP A 300 -2.94 20.07 -3.75
CA ASP A 300 -3.89 19.01 -3.42
C ASP A 300 -3.36 18.04 -2.35
N LEU A 301 -2.06 18.07 -2.05
CA LEU A 301 -1.43 17.24 -1.03
C LEU A 301 -1.33 17.88 0.35
N GLN A 302 -1.79 19.11 0.57
CA GLN A 302 -1.65 19.79 1.88
C GLN A 302 -2.19 18.95 3.06
N LYS A 303 -3.34 18.29 2.88
CA LYS A 303 -3.91 17.40 3.90
C LYS A 303 -3.18 16.07 4.00
N VAL A 304 -2.65 15.55 2.88
CA VAL A 304 -1.79 14.36 2.85
C VAL A 304 -0.50 14.61 3.64
N GLU A 305 0.13 15.77 3.46
CA GLU A 305 1.34 16.16 4.20
C GLU A 305 1.07 16.33 5.71
N ALA A 306 -0.11 16.85 6.07
CA ALA A 306 -0.55 16.89 7.45
C ALA A 306 -0.75 15.47 8.04
N ALA A 307 -1.29 14.54 7.25
CA ALA A 307 -1.43 13.13 7.63
C ALA A 307 -0.06 12.48 7.90
N TRP A 308 0.93 12.70 7.01
CA TRP A 308 2.31 12.25 7.24
C TRP A 308 2.95 12.84 8.51
N SER A 309 2.63 14.10 8.83
CA SER A 309 3.10 14.75 10.04
C SER A 309 2.43 14.20 11.32
N VAL A 310 1.20 13.70 11.23
CA VAL A 310 0.57 12.92 12.30
C VAL A 310 1.25 11.55 12.43
N LEU A 311 1.41 10.83 11.31
CA LEU A 311 2.08 9.53 11.29
C LEU A 311 3.46 9.59 11.97
N GLU A 312 4.28 10.58 11.63
CA GLU A 312 5.60 10.76 12.24
C GLU A 312 5.55 10.97 13.75
N ARG A 313 4.60 11.77 14.25
CA ARG A 313 4.42 11.97 15.70
C ARG A 313 3.94 10.70 16.38
N THR A 314 3.05 9.95 15.74
CA THR A 314 2.54 8.67 16.22
C THR A 314 3.67 7.65 16.33
N VAL A 315 4.45 7.46 15.28
CA VAL A 315 5.62 6.57 15.23
C VAL A 315 6.61 6.90 16.35
N LYS A 316 6.99 8.17 16.51
CA LYS A 316 7.90 8.59 17.58
C LYS A 316 7.38 8.25 18.97
N ARG A 317 6.06 8.39 19.19
CA ARG A 317 5.42 8.03 20.48
C ARG A 317 5.40 6.52 20.70
N THR A 318 5.04 5.73 19.68
CA THR A 318 5.01 4.26 19.78
C THR A 318 6.39 3.70 20.09
N ILE A 319 7.43 4.16 19.37
CA ILE A 319 8.82 3.72 19.62
C ILE A 319 9.28 4.12 21.03
N ALA A 320 8.97 5.34 21.48
CA ALA A 320 9.32 5.78 22.83
C ALA A 320 8.61 4.98 23.93
N ALA A 321 7.41 4.47 23.68
CA ALA A 321 6.69 3.60 24.59
C ALA A 321 7.33 2.20 24.65
N ASN A 322 7.68 1.62 23.51
CA ASN A 322 8.30 0.29 23.41
C ASN A 322 9.70 0.20 24.04
N VAL A 323 10.45 1.31 24.11
CA VAL A 323 11.75 1.36 24.80
C VAL A 323 11.60 1.39 26.33
N ARG A 324 10.42 1.76 26.84
CA ARG A 324 10.16 1.89 28.29
C ARG A 324 9.51 0.64 28.90
N SER A 325 8.95 -0.25 28.08
CA SER A 325 8.34 -1.52 28.46
C SER A 325 9.36 -2.65 28.52
#